data_AF-A0A2I3G5Q1-F1
#
_entry.id   AF-A0A2I3G5Q1-F1
#
_cell.length_a   1.000
_cell.length_b   1.000
_cell.length_c   1.000
_cell.angle_alpha   90.00
_cell.angle_beta   90.00
_cell.angle_gamma   90.00
#
_symmetry.space_group_name_H-M   'P 1'
#
loop_
_entity.id
_entity.type
_entity.pdbx_description
1 polymer ?
#
loop_
_entity_poly.entity_id
_entity_poly.type
_entity_poly.pdbx_seq_one_letter_code
_entity_poly.pdbx_strand_id
1 'polypeptide(L)'
;MPFITYLSGLLTAQMLSDDQLISGVEIRCEEKGRCPSTCHLCRRPGKEQLSPTPVLLEINRVVPLYTLIQDNGTKEVTTQSNLTRKGDVIDDWCRCDLSAFDASGLPNCSPLPQPVLRLSPTVEPSSTVVSLEWVDVQPAIGTKVSDYILQHKKVDEYTDTDLYTGRYMSSHFLGIPCMPGMKPT
;
A
#
# COMPACT_ATOMS: atom_id res chain seq x y z
N MET A 1 19.87 -11.81 -25.29
CA MET A 1 18.45 -11.37 -25.29
C MET A 1 18.00 -11.21 -23.85
N PRO A 2 17.36 -10.09 -23.48
CA PRO A 2 16.69 -9.93 -22.19
C PRO A 2 15.58 -10.96 -21.96
N PHE A 3 15.39 -11.41 -20.72
CA PHE A 3 14.38 -12.41 -20.34
C PHE A 3 12.96 -11.98 -20.76
N ILE A 4 12.59 -10.73 -20.51
CA ILE A 4 11.28 -10.18 -20.89
C ILE A 4 11.04 -10.21 -22.42
N THR A 5 12.08 -9.98 -23.22
CA THR A 5 11.97 -10.01 -24.69
C THR A 5 11.82 -11.44 -25.22
N TYR A 6 12.45 -12.42 -24.56
CA TYR A 6 12.27 -13.84 -24.87
C TYR A 6 10.82 -14.28 -24.60
N LEU A 7 10.29 -13.97 -23.41
CA LEU A 7 8.90 -14.28 -23.07
C LEU A 7 7.91 -13.56 -24.00
N SER A 8 8.12 -12.27 -24.27
CA SER A 8 7.26 -11.52 -25.18
C SER A 8 7.22 -12.14 -26.58
N GLY A 9 8.35 -12.65 -27.08
CA GLY A 9 8.42 -13.34 -28.36
C GLY A 9 7.60 -14.63 -28.37
N LEU A 10 7.73 -15.44 -27.31
CA LEU A 10 6.92 -16.66 -27.12
C LEU A 10 5.43 -16.34 -27.02
N LEU A 11 5.03 -15.32 -26.25
CA LEU A 11 3.63 -14.89 -26.14
C LEU A 11 3.06 -14.43 -27.48
N THR A 12 3.82 -13.67 -28.28
CA THR A 12 3.37 -13.26 -29.62
C THR A 12 3.27 -14.44 -30.60
N ALA A 13 4.11 -15.46 -30.43
CA ALA A 13 4.09 -16.68 -31.24
C ALA A 13 3.03 -17.69 -30.77
N GLN A 14 2.54 -17.59 -29.54
CA GLN A 14 1.51 -18.46 -28.96
C GLN A 14 0.19 -18.46 -29.74
N MET A 15 -0.10 -17.39 -30.49
CA MET A 15 -1.24 -17.34 -31.42
C MET A 15 -1.19 -18.45 -32.50
N LEU A 16 -0.08 -19.18 -32.61
CA LEU A 16 0.14 -20.29 -33.54
C LEU A 16 0.15 -21.68 -32.86
N SER A 17 0.05 -21.76 -31.52
CA SER A 17 0.10 -23.04 -30.76
C SER A 17 -0.59 -22.93 -29.39
N ASP A 18 -1.56 -23.80 -29.12
CA ASP A 18 -2.45 -23.70 -27.94
C ASP A 18 -1.83 -24.19 -26.60
N ASP A 19 -0.91 -25.17 -26.62
CA ASP A 19 -0.52 -25.94 -25.42
C ASP A 19 0.90 -25.65 -24.88
N GLN A 20 1.32 -24.39 -24.82
CA GLN A 20 2.66 -24.05 -24.35
C GLN A 20 2.70 -23.59 -22.87
N LEU A 21 3.79 -23.93 -22.16
CA LEU A 21 4.16 -23.58 -20.77
C LEU A 21 4.03 -22.09 -20.36
N ILE A 22 3.66 -21.23 -21.30
CA ILE A 22 3.49 -19.77 -21.18
C ILE A 22 2.03 -19.36 -20.95
N SER A 23 1.11 -20.33 -20.88
CA SER A 23 -0.29 -20.07 -20.53
C SER A 23 -0.42 -19.37 -19.17
N GLY A 24 -1.15 -18.27 -19.13
CA GLY A 24 -1.33 -17.44 -17.92
C GLY A 24 -0.24 -16.39 -17.66
N VAL A 25 0.81 -16.32 -18.48
CA VAL A 25 1.82 -15.26 -18.37
C VAL A 25 1.27 -13.96 -18.96
N GLU A 26 1.30 -12.87 -18.19
CA GLU A 26 0.92 -11.53 -18.65
C GLU A 26 2.08 -10.54 -18.44
N ILE A 27 2.39 -9.73 -19.45
CA ILE A 27 3.41 -8.67 -19.38
C ILE A 27 2.72 -7.30 -19.38
N ARG A 28 2.77 -6.60 -18.24
CA ARG A 28 2.30 -5.21 -18.11
C ARG A 28 3.52 -4.29 -17.99
N CYS A 29 3.52 -3.19 -18.75
CA CYS A 29 4.61 -2.21 -18.66
C CYS A 29 4.10 -0.78 -18.59
N GLU A 30 4.72 -0.01 -17.71
CA GLU A 30 4.53 1.43 -17.56
C GLU A 30 5.83 2.15 -17.94
N GLU A 31 5.72 3.31 -18.59
CA GLU A 31 6.86 4.06 -19.12
C GLU A 31 6.82 5.49 -18.61
N LYS A 32 7.89 5.92 -17.92
CA LYS A 32 8.09 7.30 -17.46
C LYS A 32 9.12 7.98 -18.35
N GLY A 33 8.64 8.74 -19.33
CA GLY A 33 9.46 9.30 -20.41
C GLY A 33 9.72 8.29 -21.53
N ARG A 34 9.79 8.75 -22.78
CA ARG A 34 9.90 7.86 -23.95
C ARG A 34 11.28 7.24 -24.11
N CYS A 35 11.34 6.01 -24.61
CA CYS A 35 12.59 5.32 -24.92
C CYS A 35 13.40 6.02 -26.04
N PRO A 36 14.68 6.39 -25.81
CA PRO A 36 15.53 6.98 -26.84
C PRO A 36 15.93 5.95 -27.89
N SER A 37 16.05 6.37 -29.15
CA SER A 37 16.46 5.51 -30.27
C SER A 37 17.84 4.85 -30.11
N THR A 38 18.70 5.38 -29.23
CA THR A 38 20.01 4.82 -28.89
C THR A 38 19.95 3.65 -27.92
N CYS A 39 18.82 3.44 -27.21
CA CYS A 39 18.68 2.37 -26.23
C CYS A 39 17.86 1.20 -26.78
N HIS A 40 18.48 0.03 -26.88
CA HIS A 40 17.80 -1.17 -27.39
C HIS A 40 17.05 -1.98 -26.31
N LEU A 41 17.24 -1.69 -25.03
CA LEU A 41 16.60 -2.43 -23.94
C LEU A 41 15.16 -2.01 -23.67
N CYS A 42 14.84 -0.73 -23.83
CA CYS A 42 13.49 -0.19 -23.66
C CYS A 42 12.69 -0.11 -24.97
N ARG A 43 13.28 -0.54 -26.09
CA ARG A 43 12.70 -0.35 -27.42
C ARG A 43 11.37 -1.10 -27.53
N ARG A 44 10.32 -0.38 -27.92
CA ARG A 44 8.99 -0.93 -28.19
C ARG A 44 8.54 -0.53 -29.59
N PRO A 45 7.87 -1.43 -30.35
CA PRO A 45 7.40 -1.11 -31.69
C PRO A 45 6.52 0.15 -31.67
N GLY A 46 6.85 1.15 -32.49
CA GLY A 46 6.08 2.38 -32.63
C GLY A 46 6.19 3.40 -31.49
N LYS A 47 7.06 3.17 -30.49
CA LYS A 47 7.25 4.10 -29.35
C LYS A 47 8.65 4.73 -29.25
N GLU A 48 9.53 4.42 -30.19
CA GLU A 48 10.88 4.98 -30.19
C GLU A 48 10.90 6.45 -30.61
N GLN A 49 11.77 7.24 -29.97
CA GLN A 49 11.93 8.65 -30.28
C GLN A 49 13.41 9.04 -30.36
N LEU A 50 13.75 9.83 -31.37
CA LEU A 50 15.02 10.55 -31.41
C LEU A 50 15.01 11.64 -30.33
N SER A 51 15.97 11.56 -29.40
CA SER A 51 16.18 12.53 -28.32
C SER A 51 14.89 12.92 -27.57
N PRO A 52 14.27 11.99 -26.80
CA PRO A 52 13.10 12.29 -26.00
C PRO A 52 13.44 13.29 -24.87
N THR A 53 12.48 14.14 -24.51
CA THR A 53 12.61 15.07 -23.38
C THR A 53 12.64 14.30 -22.06
N PRO A 54 13.60 14.59 -21.16
CA PRO A 54 13.69 13.91 -19.87
C PRO A 54 12.47 14.20 -18.99
N VAL A 55 12.01 13.20 -18.26
CA VAL A 55 10.88 13.29 -17.32
C VAL A 55 11.39 13.10 -15.90
N LEU A 56 10.76 13.75 -14.92
CA LEU A 56 11.07 13.56 -13.51
C LEU A 56 10.80 12.10 -13.10
N LEU A 57 11.86 11.38 -12.74
CA LEU A 57 11.76 10.00 -12.27
C LEU A 57 11.70 9.94 -10.74
N GLU A 58 12.62 10.64 -10.09
CA GLU A 58 12.83 10.57 -8.65
C GLU A 58 13.14 11.96 -8.08
N ILE A 59 12.66 12.21 -6.86
CA ILE A 59 12.98 13.40 -6.08
C ILE A 59 13.97 12.96 -5.00
N ASN A 60 15.26 13.25 -5.20
CA ASN A 60 16.31 12.80 -4.29
C ASN A 60 16.35 13.57 -2.97
N ARG A 61 15.93 14.83 -2.99
CA ARG A 61 15.98 15.71 -1.82
C ARG A 61 14.79 16.66 -1.86
N VAL A 62 14.16 16.81 -0.71
CA VAL A 62 13.13 17.83 -0.46
C VAL A 62 13.62 18.74 0.66
N VAL A 63 13.42 20.04 0.49
CA VAL A 63 13.71 21.04 1.50
C VAL A 63 12.39 21.72 1.86
N PRO A 64 11.96 21.73 3.13
CA PRO A 64 10.70 22.34 3.52
C PRO A 64 10.66 23.84 3.20
N LEU A 65 9.52 24.35 2.74
CA LEU A 65 9.40 25.74 2.30
C LEU A 65 9.58 26.76 3.44
N TYR A 66 9.28 26.40 4.69
CA TYR A 66 9.50 27.27 5.84
C TYR A 66 10.98 27.64 6.05
N THR A 67 11.92 26.90 5.44
CA THR A 67 13.35 27.25 5.46
C THR A 67 13.67 28.52 4.67
N LEU A 68 12.79 28.92 3.75
CA LEU A 68 12.90 30.16 2.97
C LEU A 68 12.42 31.39 3.76
N ILE A 69 11.74 31.18 4.91
CA ILE A 69 11.24 32.25 5.76
C ILE A 69 12.37 32.71 6.68
N GLN A 70 12.70 34.01 6.61
CA GLN A 70 13.76 34.62 7.43
C GLN A 70 13.30 34.97 8.84
N ASP A 71 12.01 35.31 9.00
CA ASP A 71 11.42 35.62 10.30
C ASP A 71 11.14 34.35 11.10
N ASN A 72 11.76 34.24 12.28
CA ASN A 72 11.64 33.05 13.13
C ASN A 72 10.20 32.82 13.62
N GLY A 73 9.45 33.90 13.93
CA GLY A 73 8.08 33.78 14.41
C GLY A 73 7.15 33.21 13.34
N THR A 74 7.23 33.73 12.12
CA THR A 74 6.44 33.25 10.98
C THR A 74 6.84 31.84 10.56
N LYS A 75 8.13 31.50 10.68
CA LYS A 75 8.66 30.16 10.39
C LYS A 75 8.06 29.10 11.31
N GLU A 76 7.96 29.38 12.61
CA GLU A 76 7.37 28.45 13.59
C GLU A 76 5.88 28.23 13.32
N VAL A 77 5.12 29.30 13.10
CA VAL A 77 3.67 29.22 12.76
C VAL A 77 3.44 28.46 11.45
N THR A 78 4.29 28.69 10.44
CA THR A 78 4.20 27.97 9.15
C THR A 78 4.57 26.49 9.30
N THR A 79 5.48 26.16 10.22
CA THR A 79 5.84 24.77 10.50
C THR A 79 4.65 24.03 11.15
N GLN A 80 3.99 24.64 12.14
CA GLN A 80 2.85 24.05 12.83
C GLN A 80 1.63 23.90 11.91
N SER A 81 1.27 24.94 11.16
CA SER A 81 0.11 24.93 10.25
C SER A 81 0.23 23.97 9.06
N ASN A 82 1.45 23.66 8.60
CA ASN A 82 1.65 22.66 7.53
C ASN A 82 1.41 21.23 8.01
N LEU A 83 1.56 20.95 9.31
CA LEU A 83 1.47 19.61 9.86
C LEU A 83 0.02 19.16 10.05
N THR A 84 -0.92 20.10 10.24
CA THR A 84 -2.32 19.77 10.53
C THR A 84 -3.27 20.87 10.06
N ARG A 85 -4.21 20.55 9.15
CA ARG A 85 -5.26 21.49 8.69
C ARG A 85 -6.48 21.57 9.62
N LYS A 86 -6.57 20.72 10.65
CA LYS A 86 -7.76 20.50 11.50
C LYS A 86 -7.42 20.27 12.99
N GLY A 87 -6.28 20.78 13.43
CA GLY A 87 -5.78 20.63 14.80
C GLY A 87 -4.33 21.04 14.90
N ASP A 88 -3.73 20.80 16.06
CA ASP A 88 -2.32 21.07 16.35
C ASP A 88 -1.59 19.77 16.72
N VAL A 89 -0.30 19.68 16.40
CA VAL A 89 0.55 18.57 16.84
C VAL A 89 1.20 18.94 18.18
N ILE A 90 1.03 18.08 19.19
CA ILE A 90 1.68 18.19 20.49
C ILE A 90 2.51 16.92 20.67
N ASP A 91 3.83 17.06 20.68
CA ASP A 91 4.78 15.94 20.69
C ASP A 91 4.50 14.91 19.58
N ASP A 92 3.97 13.73 19.94
CA ASP A 92 3.68 12.62 19.03
C ASP A 92 2.17 12.38 18.79
N TRP A 93 1.29 13.25 19.31
CA TRP A 93 -0.16 13.15 19.16
C TRP A 93 -0.78 14.44 18.60
N CYS A 94 -1.97 14.31 18.01
CA CYS A 94 -2.70 15.44 17.43
C CYS A 94 -3.83 15.88 18.37
N ARG A 95 -3.84 17.17 18.71
CA ARG A 95 -4.97 17.83 19.36
C ARG A 95 -5.95 18.32 18.29
N CYS A 96 -7.08 17.63 18.15
CA CYS A 96 -8.07 17.96 17.14
C CYS A 96 -8.95 19.15 17.53
N ASP A 97 -9.28 20.01 16.54
CA ASP A 97 -10.28 21.05 16.71
C ASP A 97 -11.69 20.47 16.80
N LEU A 98 -12.64 21.23 17.37
CA LEU A 98 -14.06 20.81 17.48
C LEU A 98 -14.70 20.48 16.12
N SER A 99 -14.20 21.04 15.02
CA SER A 99 -14.69 20.77 13.66
C SER A 99 -14.13 19.48 13.04
N ALA A 100 -13.25 18.79 13.75
CA ALA A 100 -12.56 17.60 13.28
C ALA A 100 -13.07 16.30 13.94
N PHE A 101 -14.15 16.37 14.72
CA PHE A 101 -14.82 15.20 15.27
C PHE A 101 -15.78 14.59 14.25
N ASP A 102 -15.86 13.27 14.23
CA ASP A 102 -16.80 12.54 13.38
C ASP A 102 -18.22 12.50 13.97
N ALA A 103 -19.14 11.79 13.28
CA ALA A 103 -20.53 11.66 13.72
C ALA A 103 -20.69 10.92 15.07
N SER A 104 -19.68 10.15 15.49
CA SER A 104 -19.66 9.45 16.77
C SER A 104 -19.00 10.27 17.89
N GLY A 105 -18.51 11.47 17.59
CA GLY A 105 -17.79 12.31 18.53
C GLY A 105 -16.35 11.85 18.78
N LEU A 106 -15.77 11.08 17.86
CA LEU A 106 -14.37 10.66 17.93
C LEU A 106 -13.45 11.61 17.14
N PRO A 107 -12.21 11.83 17.59
CA PRO A 107 -11.28 12.71 16.90
C PRO A 107 -10.87 12.14 15.54
N ASN A 108 -11.03 12.91 14.46
CA ASN A 108 -10.73 12.51 13.07
C ASN A 108 -9.75 13.48 12.37
N CYS A 109 -8.89 14.16 13.13
CA CYS A 109 -7.89 15.07 12.57
C CYS A 109 -6.64 14.37 12.03
N SER A 110 -6.34 13.15 12.50
CA SER A 110 -5.26 12.30 12.00
C SER A 110 -5.87 11.10 11.28
N PRO A 111 -5.55 10.84 10.01
CA PRO A 111 -6.16 9.76 9.25
C PRO A 111 -5.73 8.41 9.82
N LEU A 112 -6.68 7.49 9.95
CA LEU A 112 -6.43 6.08 10.22
C LEU A 112 -6.56 5.29 8.90
N PRO A 113 -5.46 4.89 8.26
CA PRO A 113 -5.51 4.10 7.03
C PRO A 113 -6.16 2.74 7.27
N GLN A 114 -6.83 2.21 6.25
CA GLN A 114 -7.37 0.85 6.32
C GLN A 114 -6.23 -0.18 6.25
N PRO A 115 -6.14 -1.13 7.20
CA PRO A 115 -5.14 -2.20 7.14
C PRO A 115 -5.45 -3.14 5.98
N VAL A 116 -4.43 -3.45 5.18
CA VAL A 116 -4.55 -4.37 4.04
C VAL A 116 -4.12 -5.76 4.49
N LEU A 117 -5.09 -6.64 4.70
CA LEU A 117 -4.87 -8.04 5.03
C LEU A 117 -4.42 -8.82 3.79
N ARG A 118 -3.32 -9.56 3.89
CA ARG A 118 -2.74 -10.35 2.79
C ARG A 118 -2.40 -11.76 3.27
N LEU A 119 -2.33 -12.70 2.33
CA LEU A 119 -1.71 -14.00 2.57
C LEU A 119 -0.20 -13.82 2.72
N SER A 120 0.42 -14.63 3.58
CA SER A 120 1.88 -14.63 3.70
C SER A 120 2.50 -15.02 2.35
N PRO A 121 3.48 -14.25 1.83
CA PRO A 121 4.18 -14.62 0.59
C PRO A 121 5.12 -15.81 0.78
N THR A 122 5.40 -16.21 2.02
CA THR A 122 6.34 -17.30 2.35
C THR A 122 5.66 -18.62 2.70
N VAL A 123 4.36 -18.59 3.01
CA VAL A 123 3.60 -19.76 3.43
C VAL A 123 2.34 -19.88 2.59
N GLU A 124 2.36 -20.80 1.62
CA GLU A 124 1.19 -21.14 0.82
C GLU A 124 0.13 -21.82 1.70
N PRO A 125 -1.16 -21.47 1.57
CA PRO A 125 -2.21 -22.07 2.38
C PRO A 125 -2.36 -23.57 2.09
N SER A 126 -2.59 -24.35 3.14
CA SER A 126 -2.92 -25.76 3.06
C SER A 126 -4.39 -26.01 3.44
N SER A 127 -4.83 -27.26 3.41
CA SER A 127 -6.19 -27.64 3.83
C SER A 127 -6.51 -27.30 5.28
N THR A 128 -5.50 -27.07 6.12
CA THR A 128 -5.66 -26.82 7.56
C THR A 128 -4.93 -25.58 8.08
N VAL A 129 -4.01 -25.01 7.30
CA VAL A 129 -3.17 -23.88 7.73
C VAL A 129 -3.29 -22.73 6.76
N VAL A 130 -3.60 -21.54 7.30
CA VAL A 130 -3.62 -20.28 6.56
C VAL A 130 -2.81 -19.27 7.36
N SER A 131 -1.87 -18.59 6.71
CA SER A 131 -1.07 -17.52 7.32
C SER A 131 -1.43 -16.18 6.70
N LEU A 132 -1.66 -15.19 7.56
CA LEU A 132 -2.11 -13.85 7.19
C LEU A 132 -1.14 -12.80 7.75
N GLU A 133 -0.88 -11.77 6.96
CA GLU A 133 0.02 -10.68 7.28
C GLU A 133 -0.63 -9.33 6.94
N TRP A 134 -0.29 -8.31 7.72
CA TRP A 134 -0.63 -6.91 7.44
C TRP A 134 0.45 -6.01 8.00
N VAL A 135 0.59 -4.82 7.41
CA VAL A 135 1.52 -3.78 7.87
C VAL A 135 0.79 -2.88 8.86
N ASP A 136 1.49 -2.46 9.92
CA ASP A 136 0.94 -1.50 10.89
C ASP A 136 0.53 -0.20 10.17
N VAL A 137 -0.65 0.29 10.51
CA VAL A 137 -1.23 1.52 9.93
C VAL A 137 -1.02 2.72 10.83
N GLN A 138 -0.39 2.53 11.99
CA GLN A 138 -0.08 3.60 12.92
C GLN A 138 0.86 4.63 12.29
N PRO A 139 0.45 5.90 12.15
CA PRO A 139 1.34 6.96 11.71
C PRO A 139 2.42 7.23 12.76
N ALA A 140 3.54 7.81 12.32
CA ALA A 140 4.60 8.25 13.24
C ALA A 140 4.11 9.31 14.24
N ILE A 141 3.14 10.14 13.84
CA ILE A 141 2.54 11.22 14.64
C ILE A 141 1.02 11.15 14.52
N GLY A 142 0.30 11.26 15.64
CA GLY A 142 -1.15 11.36 15.67
C GLY A 142 -1.84 10.10 16.20
N THR A 143 -2.66 9.46 15.37
CA THR A 143 -3.45 8.29 15.76
C THR A 143 -2.56 7.15 16.27
N LYS A 144 -2.97 6.51 17.37
CA LYS A 144 -2.33 5.30 17.89
C LYS A 144 -3.29 4.12 17.73
N VAL A 145 -2.78 3.00 17.25
CA VAL A 145 -3.58 1.80 17.04
C VAL A 145 -3.63 1.04 18.37
N SER A 146 -4.82 0.95 18.97
CA SER A 146 -5.01 0.23 20.23
C SER A 146 -5.23 -1.27 20.03
N ASP A 147 -5.88 -1.65 18.92
CA ASP A 147 -6.23 -3.05 18.64
C ASP A 147 -6.48 -3.28 17.14
N TYR A 148 -6.23 -4.51 16.70
CA TYR A 148 -6.65 -5.03 15.40
C TYR A 148 -7.76 -6.05 15.59
N ILE A 149 -8.88 -5.82 14.91
CA ILE A 149 -10.04 -6.69 14.95
C ILE A 149 -10.04 -7.59 13.72
N LEU A 150 -9.90 -8.90 13.94
CA LEU A 150 -9.98 -9.91 12.89
C LEU A 150 -11.26 -10.71 13.04
N GLN A 151 -12.03 -10.84 11.96
CA GLN A 151 -13.20 -11.70 11.90
C GLN A 151 -12.98 -12.75 10.83
N HIS A 152 -13.19 -14.03 11.19
CA HIS A 152 -13.09 -15.12 10.23
C HIS A 152 -14.32 -16.03 10.30
N LYS A 153 -14.73 -16.54 9.14
CA LYS A 153 -15.88 -17.41 9.00
C LYS A 153 -15.67 -18.34 7.81
N LYS A 154 -16.04 -19.61 8.00
CA LYS A 154 -16.20 -20.54 6.89
C LYS A 154 -17.60 -20.34 6.31
N VAL A 155 -17.66 -20.03 5.02
CA VAL A 155 -18.93 -19.92 4.30
C VAL A 155 -19.28 -21.30 3.78
N ASP A 156 -20.44 -21.81 4.16
CA ASP A 156 -20.98 -23.08 3.67
C ASP A 156 -21.98 -22.82 2.54
N GLU A 157 -22.20 -23.81 1.67
CA GLU A 157 -22.98 -23.69 0.43
C GLU A 157 -24.48 -23.38 0.64
N TYR A 158 -24.99 -23.59 1.85
CA TYR A 158 -26.37 -23.28 2.24
C TYR A 158 -26.46 -21.88 2.88
N THR A 159 -27.35 -21.05 2.33
CA THR A 159 -27.54 -19.61 2.64
C THR A 159 -27.93 -19.28 4.08
N ASP A 160 -28.17 -20.28 4.94
CA ASP A 160 -28.47 -20.08 6.36
C ASP A 160 -27.32 -19.41 7.13
N THR A 161 -26.12 -19.38 6.55
CA THR A 161 -24.98 -18.74 7.20
C THR A 161 -24.89 -17.24 6.92
N ASP A 162 -25.57 -16.65 5.93
CA ASP A 162 -25.30 -15.27 5.46
C ASP A 162 -25.46 -14.16 6.53
N LEU A 163 -26.28 -14.40 7.56
CA LEU A 163 -26.52 -13.45 8.65
C LEU A 163 -25.64 -13.67 9.90
N TYR A 164 -24.83 -14.73 9.92
CA TYR A 164 -23.98 -15.05 11.08
C TYR A 164 -22.67 -14.26 11.02
N THR A 165 -22.42 -13.41 12.02
CA THR A 165 -21.15 -12.70 12.20
C THR A 165 -20.04 -13.70 12.52
N GLY A 166 -18.89 -13.57 11.85
CA GLY A 166 -17.76 -14.49 12.02
C GLY A 166 -17.18 -14.51 13.43
N ARG A 167 -16.30 -15.47 13.72
CA ARG A 167 -15.61 -15.51 15.01
C ARG A 167 -14.75 -14.25 15.15
N TYR A 168 -15.04 -13.48 16.18
CA TYR A 168 -14.37 -12.23 16.51
C TYR A 168 -13.09 -12.50 17.29
N MET A 169 -12.00 -11.85 16.88
CA MET A 169 -10.71 -11.93 17.56
C MET A 169 -10.12 -10.53 17.71
N SER A 170 -9.73 -10.22 18.93
CA SER A 170 -8.91 -9.06 19.27
C SER A 170 -7.45 -9.48 19.32
N SER A 171 -6.58 -8.72 18.65
CA SER A 171 -5.14 -8.96 18.62
C SER A 171 -4.51 -8.99 20.03
N HIS A 172 -5.07 -8.20 20.94
CA HIS A 172 -4.61 -8.04 22.30
C HIS A 172 -4.83 -9.29 23.19
N PHE A 173 -5.60 -10.28 22.73
CA PHE A 173 -5.98 -11.49 23.48
C PHE A 173 -5.60 -12.82 22.81
N LEU A 174 -4.59 -12.83 21.92
CA LEU A 174 -4.17 -14.04 21.21
C LEU A 174 -3.35 -15.00 22.09
N GLY A 175 -4.04 -15.93 22.75
CA GLY A 175 -3.47 -17.02 23.55
C GLY A 175 -4.13 -18.38 23.29
N ILE A 176 -4.50 -18.68 22.03
CA ILE A 176 -5.18 -19.94 21.67
C ILE A 176 -4.18 -20.87 20.95
N PRO A 177 -4.06 -22.15 21.34
CA PRO A 177 -3.07 -23.09 20.78
C PRO A 177 -3.22 -23.36 19.27
N CYS A 178 -4.38 -23.03 18.68
CA CYS A 178 -4.64 -23.18 17.24
C CYS A 178 -4.31 -21.94 16.40
N MET A 179 -3.82 -20.84 17.01
CA MET A 179 -3.45 -19.59 16.32
C MET A 179 -2.12 -19.08 16.92
N PRO A 180 -0.96 -19.39 16.31
CA PRO A 180 0.32 -18.93 16.79
C PRO A 180 0.46 -17.40 16.68
N GLY A 181 1.24 -16.84 17.61
CA GLY A 181 1.28 -15.42 17.94
C GLY A 181 1.66 -14.46 16.82
N MET A 182 1.21 -13.23 17.00
CA MET A 182 1.54 -12.08 16.16
C MET A 182 3.00 -11.69 16.32
N LYS A 183 3.68 -11.44 15.21
CA LYS A 183 4.96 -10.75 15.20
C LYS A 183 4.74 -9.43 14.47
N PRO A 184 4.79 -8.27 15.15
CA PRO A 184 4.83 -7.01 14.43
C PRO A 184 6.12 -6.98 13.62
N THR A 185 6.00 -6.91 12.30
CA THR A 185 7.11 -6.57 11.39
C THR A 185 7.27 -5.08 11.28
#